data_AF-A0A9E6CWY1-F1
#
_entry.id   AF-A0A9E6CWY1-F1
#
_cell.length_a   1.000
_cell.length_b   1.000
_cell.length_c   1.000
_cell.angle_alpha   90.00
_cell.angle_beta   90.00
_cell.angle_gamma   90.00
#
_symmetry.space_group_name_H-M   'P 1'
#
loop_
_entity.id
_entity.type
_entity.pdbx_description
1 polymer ?
#
loop_
_entity_poly.entity_id
_entity_poly.type
_entity_poly.pdbx_seq_one_letter_code
_entity_poly.pdbx_strand_id
1 'polypeptide(L)'
;MTVHNIGDRFIERRLRRGTQTMRELRDELRITDEQLEHLVSEAQDKEVRAMVAETPDAALEHHEAQRHLEVIQRHRDRLVANIVEHECRQDQLLDKLTD
;
A
#
# COMPACT_ATOMS: atom_id res chain seq x y z
N MET A 1 -11.95 20.70 36.68
CA MET A 1 -10.84 19.86 36.18
C MET A 1 -11.37 18.56 35.55
N THR A 2 -12.22 18.63 34.51
CA THR A 2 -12.93 17.41 34.02
C THR A 2 -13.10 17.31 32.50
N VAL A 3 -12.92 18.39 31.74
CA VAL A 3 -13.14 18.36 30.28
C VAL A 3 -11.92 17.83 29.52
N HIS A 4 -10.70 18.19 29.93
CA HIS A 4 -9.45 17.63 29.38
C HIS A 4 -9.45 16.10 29.46
N ASN A 5 -9.76 15.54 30.63
CA ASN A 5 -9.65 14.10 30.89
C ASN A 5 -10.58 13.20 30.04
N ILE A 6 -11.68 13.73 29.49
CA ILE A 6 -12.58 12.96 28.59
C ILE A 6 -12.14 13.14 27.12
N GLY A 7 -11.74 14.35 26.73
CA GLY A 7 -11.19 14.64 25.41
C GLY A 7 -9.92 13.83 25.13
N ASP A 8 -9.00 13.81 26.08
CA ASP A 8 -7.71 13.11 25.98
C ASP A 8 -7.93 11.61 25.82
N ARG A 9 -8.82 11.00 26.62
CA ARG A 9 -9.18 9.57 26.50
C ARG A 9 -9.78 9.22 25.14
N PHE A 10 -10.54 10.14 24.53
CA PHE A 10 -11.08 9.91 23.19
C PHE A 10 -9.98 9.98 22.13
N ILE A 11 -9.06 10.95 22.25
CA ILE A 11 -7.90 11.09 21.35
C ILE A 11 -6.99 9.87 21.48
N GLU A 12 -6.63 9.44 22.69
CA GLU A 12 -5.84 8.22 22.94
C GLU A 12 -6.48 6.98 22.32
N ARG A 13 -7.81 6.81 22.46
CA ARG A 13 -8.53 5.68 21.81
C ARG A 13 -8.48 5.78 20.29
N ARG A 14 -8.50 6.99 19.72
CA ARG A 14 -8.38 7.20 18.28
C ARG A 14 -6.97 6.92 17.79
N LEU A 15 -5.94 7.35 18.53
CA LEU A 15 -4.54 7.04 18.26
C LEU A 15 -4.28 5.53 18.29
N ARG A 16 -4.76 4.81 19.32
CA ARG A 16 -4.61 3.34 19.40
C ARG A 16 -5.22 2.62 18.20
N ARG A 17 -6.41 3.05 17.75
CA ARG A 17 -7.04 2.52 16.55
C ARG A 17 -6.23 2.86 15.30
N GLY A 18 -5.76 4.10 15.18
CA GLY A 18 -4.90 4.54 14.09
C GLY A 18 -3.61 3.72 13.97
N THR A 19 -2.95 3.42 15.09
CA THR A 19 -1.75 2.57 15.11
C THR A 19 -2.04 1.15 14.64
N GLN A 20 -3.19 0.58 14.99
CA GLN A 20 -3.59 -0.75 14.50
C GLN A 20 -3.82 -0.74 12.98
N THR A 21 -4.61 0.21 12.47
CA THR A 21 -4.83 0.38 11.03
C THR A 21 -3.52 0.61 10.28
N MET A 22 -2.60 1.38 10.85
CA MET A 22 -1.27 1.59 10.27
C MET A 22 -0.44 0.33 10.17
N ARG A 23 -0.50 -0.56 11.16
CA ARG A 23 0.19 -1.86 11.09
C ARG A 23 -0.38 -2.70 9.96
N GLU A 24 -1.70 -2.79 9.87
CA GLU A 24 -2.40 -3.54 8.81
C GLU A 24 -2.04 -3.02 7.42
N LEU A 25 -2.05 -1.69 7.20
CA LEU A 25 -1.65 -1.09 5.92
C LEU A 25 -0.19 -1.36 5.56
N ARG A 26 0.73 -1.33 6.55
CA ARG A 26 2.16 -1.62 6.33
C ARG A 26 2.39 -3.10 6.03
N ASP A 27 1.65 -4.00 6.69
CA ASP A 27 1.70 -5.44 6.41
C ASP A 27 1.16 -5.74 5.01
N GLU A 28 0.05 -5.10 4.61
CA GLU A 28 -0.50 -5.23 3.26
C GLU A 28 0.46 -4.68 2.21
N LEU A 29 1.11 -3.53 2.47
CA LEU A 29 2.13 -2.96 1.58
C LEU A 29 3.31 -3.91 1.41
N ARG A 30 3.81 -4.51 2.50
CA ARG A 30 4.91 -5.49 2.44
C ARG A 30 4.54 -6.69 1.56
N ILE A 31 3.34 -7.25 1.75
CA ILE A 31 2.86 -8.38 0.95
C ILE A 31 2.71 -7.98 -0.53
N THR A 32 2.19 -6.77 -0.78
CA THR A 32 2.03 -6.24 -2.15
C THR A 32 3.40 -6.02 -2.82
N ASP A 33 4.40 -5.56 -2.07
CA ASP A 33 5.77 -5.39 -2.56
C ASP A 33 6.41 -6.74 -2.92
N GLU A 34 6.22 -7.77 -2.09
CA GLU A 34 6.65 -9.15 -2.39
C GLU A 34 5.96 -9.68 -3.66
N GLN A 35 4.65 -9.47 -3.81
CA GLN A 35 3.92 -9.85 -5.02
C GLN A 35 4.43 -9.12 -6.26
N LEU A 36 4.73 -7.83 -6.15
CA LEU A 36 5.27 -7.05 -7.27
C LEU A 36 6.63 -7.56 -7.74
N GLU A 37 7.52 -7.91 -6.82
CA GLU A 37 8.83 -8.46 -7.17
C GLU A 37 8.68 -9.73 -8.03
N HIS A 38 7.78 -10.64 -7.63
CA HIS A 38 7.48 -11.84 -8.40
C HIS A 38 6.86 -11.53 -9.77
N LEU A 39 5.88 -10.63 -9.82
CA LEU A 39 5.19 -10.30 -11.08
C LEU A 39 6.08 -9.56 -12.08
N VAL A 40 7.02 -8.72 -11.60
CA VAL A 40 8.02 -8.07 -12.47
C VAL A 40 8.90 -9.13 -13.12
N SER A 41 9.39 -10.10 -12.35
CA SER A 41 10.22 -11.19 -12.87
C SER A 41 9.45 -12.02 -13.92
N GLU A 42 8.19 -12.36 -13.66
CA GLU A 42 7.34 -13.08 -14.62
C GLU A 42 7.06 -12.27 -15.91
N ALA A 43 6.81 -10.96 -15.78
CA ALA A 43 6.57 -10.10 -16.93
C ALA A 43 7.81 -9.98 -17.82
N GLN A 44 9.01 -9.95 -17.22
CA GLN A 44 10.29 -9.93 -17.93
C GLN A 44 10.55 -11.24 -18.68
N ASP A 45 10.28 -12.42 -18.09
CA ASP A 45 10.40 -13.70 -18.81
C ASP A 45 9.48 -13.74 -20.03
N LYS A 46 8.23 -13.28 -19.86
CA LYS A 46 7.25 -13.22 -20.95
C LYS A 46 7.64 -12.21 -22.03
N GLU A 47 8.27 -11.09 -21.67
CA GLU A 47 8.82 -10.13 -22.62
C GLU A 47 9.87 -10.78 -23.52
N VAL A 48 10.85 -11.45 -22.91
CA VAL A 48 11.89 -12.18 -23.64
C VAL A 48 11.28 -13.24 -24.55
N ARG A 49 10.29 -13.99 -24.05
CA ARG A 49 9.60 -15.02 -24.85
C ARG A 49 8.82 -14.42 -26.02
N ALA A 50 8.11 -13.32 -25.82
CA ALA A 50 7.37 -12.63 -26.88
C ALA A 50 8.31 -12.14 -27.99
N MET A 51 9.48 -11.61 -27.62
CA MET A 51 10.50 -11.18 -28.57
C MET A 51 11.10 -12.35 -29.38
N VAL A 52 11.33 -13.50 -28.74
CA VAL A 52 11.99 -14.65 -29.37
C VAL A 52 11.02 -15.50 -30.21
N ALA A 53 9.80 -15.69 -29.72
CA ALA A 53 8.83 -16.55 -30.39
C ALA A 53 8.17 -15.87 -31.59
N GLU A 54 8.09 -14.54 -31.60
CA GLU A 54 7.42 -13.73 -32.63
C GLU A 54 5.98 -14.19 -32.93
N THR A 55 5.34 -14.84 -31.96
CA THR A 55 3.96 -15.35 -32.09
C THR A 55 2.94 -14.38 -31.48
N PRO A 56 1.73 -14.29 -32.05
CA PRO A 56 0.65 -13.50 -31.46
C PRO A 56 0.29 -13.90 -30.02
N ASP A 57 0.34 -15.20 -29.71
CA ASP A 57 0.05 -15.73 -28.37
C ASP A 57 1.05 -15.22 -27.32
N ALA A 58 2.35 -15.26 -27.64
CA ALA A 58 3.37 -14.79 -26.70
C ALA A 58 3.27 -13.27 -26.47
N ALA A 59 2.91 -12.49 -27.50
CA ALA A 59 2.64 -11.06 -27.36
C ALA A 59 1.42 -10.77 -26.47
N LEU A 60 0.36 -11.58 -26.57
CA LEU A 60 -0.81 -11.47 -25.71
C LEU A 60 -0.46 -11.76 -24.24
N GLU A 61 0.25 -12.85 -23.97
CA GLU A 61 0.66 -13.23 -22.61
C GLU A 61 1.52 -12.14 -21.94
N HIS A 62 2.43 -11.53 -22.70
CA HIS A 62 3.25 -10.41 -22.22
C HIS A 62 2.38 -9.19 -21.88
N HIS A 63 1.46 -8.80 -22.77
CA HIS A 63 0.56 -7.67 -22.53
C HIS A 63 -0.35 -7.89 -21.31
N GLU A 64 -0.85 -9.11 -21.11
CA GLU A 64 -1.64 -9.46 -19.92
C GLU A 64 -0.80 -9.35 -18.64
N ALA A 65 0.45 -9.81 -18.66
CA ALA A 65 1.36 -9.69 -17.53
C ALA A 65 1.66 -8.22 -17.19
N GLN A 66 1.89 -7.38 -18.21
CA GLN A 66 2.06 -5.94 -18.03
C GLN A 66 0.83 -5.28 -17.40
N ARG A 67 -0.38 -5.59 -17.90
CA ARG A 67 -1.62 -5.06 -17.33
C ARG A 67 -1.81 -5.48 -15.87
N HIS A 68 -1.45 -6.71 -15.53
CA HIS A 68 -1.51 -7.19 -14.15
C HIS A 68 -0.55 -6.38 -13.26
N LEU A 69 0.69 -6.18 -13.71
CA LEU A 69 1.69 -5.39 -13.02
C LEU A 69 1.19 -3.96 -12.74
N GLU A 70 0.62 -3.29 -13.74
CA GLU A 70 0.05 -1.94 -13.59
C GLU A 70 -1.09 -1.85 -12.56
N VAL A 71 -1.91 -2.90 -12.44
CA VAL A 71 -2.99 -2.95 -11.45
C VAL A 71 -2.42 -3.03 -10.04
N ILE A 72 -1.43 -3.90 -9.82
CA ILE A 72 -0.82 -4.08 -8.50
C ILE A 72 0.03 -2.85 -8.12
N GLN A 73 0.75 -2.24 -9.06
CA GLN A 73 1.48 -0.98 -8.82
C GLN A 73 0.54 0.13 -8.35
N ARG A 74 -0.61 0.30 -9.00
CA ARG A 74 -1.62 1.27 -8.55
C ARG A 74 -2.20 0.95 -7.18
N HIS A 75 -2.33 -0.33 -6.82
CA HIS A 75 -2.75 -0.73 -5.47
C HIS A 75 -1.69 -0.35 -4.44
N ARG A 76 -0.42 -0.67 -4.71
CA ARG A 76 0.72 -0.29 -3.89
C ARG A 76 0.77 1.23 -3.64
N ASP A 77 0.61 2.03 -4.69
CA ASP A 77 0.63 3.49 -4.57
C ASP A 77 -0.50 4.02 -3.67
N ARG A 78 -1.68 3.40 -3.73
CA ARG A 78 -2.80 3.72 -2.83
C ARG A 78 -2.49 3.37 -1.38
N LEU A 79 -1.86 2.22 -1.13
CA LEU A 79 -1.45 1.82 0.21
C LEU A 79 -0.45 2.82 0.80
N VAL A 80 0.56 3.22 0.02
CA VAL A 80 1.53 4.25 0.42
C VAL A 80 0.83 5.58 0.72
N ALA A 81 -0.08 6.03 -0.16
CA ALA A 81 -0.81 7.27 0.06
C ALA A 81 -1.67 7.22 1.34
N ASN A 82 -2.36 6.11 1.59
CA ASN A 82 -3.16 5.91 2.79
C ASN A 82 -2.29 5.95 4.05
N ILE A 83 -1.12 5.29 4.02
CA ILE A 83 -0.15 5.30 5.13
C ILE A 83 0.24 6.74 5.48
N VAL A 84 0.66 7.53 4.50
CA VAL A 84 1.06 8.94 4.71
C VAL A 84 -0.10 9.76 5.28
N GLU A 85 -1.32 9.55 4.78
CA GLU A 85 -2.51 10.24 5.27
C GLU A 85 -2.82 9.88 6.74
N HIS A 86 -2.65 8.60 7.10
CA HIS A 86 -2.84 8.11 8.47
C HIS A 86 -1.74 8.58 9.44
N GLU A 87 -0.50 8.71 8.98
CA GLU A 87 0.61 9.30 9.75
C GLU A 87 0.34 10.77 10.05
N CYS A 88 0.02 11.57 9.04
CA CYS A 88 -0.34 12.98 9.20
C CYS A 88 -1.52 13.19 10.18
N ARG A 89 -2.54 12.33 10.11
CA ARG A 89 -3.66 12.36 11.06
C ARG A 89 -3.26 11.98 12.48
N GLN A 90 -2.31 11.06 12.66
CA GLN A 90 -1.81 10.72 14.00
C GLN A 90 -1.01 11.88 14.58
N ASP A 91 -0.15 12.52 13.80
CA ASP A 91 0.61 13.69 14.24
C ASP A 91 -0.32 14.81 14.71
N GLN A 92 -1.35 15.15 13.92
CA GLN A 92 -2.38 16.12 14.30
C GLN A 92 -3.14 15.77 15.58
N LEU A 93 -3.27 14.49 15.91
CA LEU A 93 -3.92 14.04 17.15
C LEU A 93 -2.95 14.07 18.33
N LEU A 94 -1.66 13.83 18.11
CA LEU A 94 -0.60 13.94 19.12
C LEU A 94 -0.35 15.39 19.50
N ASP A 95 -0.34 16.30 18.52
CA ASP A 95 -0.23 17.75 18.76
C ASP A 95 -1.33 18.23 19.72
N LYS A 96 -2.58 17.80 19.49
CA LYS A 96 -3.75 18.12 20.35
C LYS A 96 -3.69 17.57 21.78
N LEU A 97 -2.82 16.59 22.05
CA LEU A 97 -2.58 16.08 23.41
C LEU A 97 -1.43 16.81 24.10
N THR A 98 -0.57 17.47 23.32
CA THR A 98 0.66 18.12 23.79
C THR A 98 0.47 19.63 23.96
N ASP A 99 -0.43 20.23 23.16
CA ASP A 99 -0.94 21.61 23.28
C ASP A 99 -1.87 21.79 24.49
#